data_AF-A0A0K0DRT1-F1
#
_entry.id   AF-A0A0K0DRT1-F1
#
_cell.length_a   1.000
_cell.length_b   1.000
_cell.length_c   1.000
_cell.angle_alpha   90.00
_cell.angle_beta   90.00
_cell.angle_gamma   90.00
#
_symmetry.space_group_name_H-M   'P 1'
#
loop_
_entity.id
_entity.type
_entity.pdbx_description
1 polymer ?
#
loop_
_entity_poly.entity_id
_entity_poly.type
_entity_poly.pdbx_seq_one_letter_code
_entity_poly.pdbx_strand_id
1 'polypeptide(L)'
;LSLHRHDNGNFFPGTGAVTEVGRGAGKGFSVNVPFSGGVMGDADYLAAWRVIVQPVLEQFQPTFILVSAGFDACRGHPSTLGGYKISAEMFGFMTRQLMAYAGGRVVLALEGGYDLASISDAAEQCVKVA
;
A
#
# COMPACT_ATOMS: atom_id res chain seq x y z
N LEU A 1 -6.48 -3.40 5.23
CA LEU A 1 -5.06 -3.12 5.54
C LEU A 1 -4.63 -1.94 4.70
N SER A 2 -4.00 -0.91 5.27
CA SER A 2 -3.60 0.30 4.54
C SER A 2 -2.16 0.71 4.87
N LEU A 3 -1.37 1.01 3.85
CA LEU A 3 -0.07 1.68 3.97
C LEU A 3 -0.27 3.12 3.48
N HIS A 4 -0.04 4.10 4.35
CA HIS A 4 -0.31 5.49 4.00
C HIS A 4 0.59 6.46 4.76
N ARG A 5 0.79 7.64 4.17
CA ARG A 5 1.35 8.78 4.87
C ARG A 5 0.29 9.34 5.81
N HIS A 6 0.64 9.45 7.09
CA HIS A 6 -0.26 9.96 8.12
C HIS A 6 0.29 11.22 8.78
N ASP A 7 1.61 11.29 8.99
CA ASP A 7 2.30 12.40 9.67
C ASP A 7 1.57 12.84 10.96
N ASN A 8 1.25 11.86 11.81
CA ASN A 8 0.48 12.06 13.04
C ASN A 8 -0.87 12.79 12.83
N GLY A 9 -1.55 12.55 11.70
CA GLY A 9 -2.85 13.12 11.35
C GLY A 9 -2.76 14.42 10.56
N ASN A 10 -1.55 14.88 10.19
CA ASN A 10 -1.33 16.14 9.47
C ASN A 10 -1.25 15.97 7.95
N PHE A 11 -1.45 14.76 7.43
CA PHE A 11 -1.55 14.49 6.00
C PHE A 11 -2.98 14.11 5.63
N PHE A 12 -3.47 14.57 4.47
CA PHE A 12 -4.83 14.25 4.02
C PHE A 12 -5.05 12.73 3.96
N PRO A 13 -6.21 12.21 4.40
CA PRO A 13 -7.38 12.91 4.95
C PRO A 13 -7.34 13.12 6.49
N GLY A 14 -6.24 12.77 7.16
CA GLY A 14 -6.05 12.92 8.61
C GLY A 14 -6.59 11.75 9.46
N THR A 15 -7.15 10.72 8.82
CA THR A 15 -7.63 9.49 9.46
C THR A 15 -6.68 8.31 9.21
N GLY A 16 -6.87 7.20 9.92
CA GLY A 16 -6.06 5.99 9.72
C GLY A 16 -4.97 5.82 10.79
N ALA A 17 -5.18 6.35 11.99
CA ALA A 17 -4.23 6.17 13.08
C ALA A 17 -4.02 4.68 13.42
N VAL A 18 -2.85 4.36 13.99
CA VAL A 18 -2.47 2.99 14.36
C VAL A 18 -3.45 2.36 15.37
N THR A 19 -4.14 3.19 16.16
CA THR A 19 -5.13 2.78 17.16
C THR A 19 -6.50 2.45 16.56
N GLU A 20 -6.75 2.77 15.29
CA GLU A 20 -8.02 2.50 14.59
C GLU A 20 -8.12 1.04 14.12
N VAL A 21 -8.26 0.13 15.08
CA VAL A 21 -8.20 -1.33 14.86
C VAL A 21 -9.56 -1.99 14.59
N GLY A 22 -10.59 -1.21 14.25
CA GLY A 22 -11.97 -1.69 14.11
C GLY A 22 -12.75 -1.73 15.43
N ARG A 23 -14.03 -2.09 15.37
CA ARG A 23 -14.97 -2.04 16.50
C ARG A 23 -15.84 -3.31 16.57
N GLY A 24 -16.33 -3.64 17.76
CA GLY A 24 -17.18 -4.81 17.99
C GLY A 24 -16.54 -6.10 17.47
N ALA A 25 -17.29 -6.90 16.72
CA ALA A 25 -16.80 -8.12 16.09
C ALA A 25 -15.70 -7.88 15.03
N GLY A 26 -15.58 -6.65 14.50
CA GLY A 26 -14.54 -6.29 13.53
C GLY A 26 -13.23 -5.81 14.17
N LYS A 27 -13.11 -5.80 15.50
CA LYS A 27 -11.87 -5.43 16.18
C LYS A 27 -10.75 -6.42 15.82
N GLY A 28 -9.62 -5.90 15.35
CA GLY A 28 -8.48 -6.68 14.85
C GLY A 28 -8.45 -6.88 13.33
N PHE A 29 -9.54 -6.54 12.61
CA PHE A 29 -9.63 -6.70 11.15
C PHE A 29 -9.34 -5.41 10.37
N SER A 30 -9.09 -4.29 11.07
CA SER A 30 -8.54 -3.07 10.48
C SER A 30 -7.08 -2.93 10.89
N VAL A 31 -6.19 -2.89 9.89
CA VAL A 31 -4.75 -2.74 10.09
C VAL A 31 -4.28 -1.51 9.33
N ASN A 32 -3.88 -0.49 10.06
CA ASN A 32 -3.30 0.73 9.53
C ASN A 32 -1.79 0.72 9.76
N VAL A 33 -1.03 1.01 8.70
CA VAL A 33 0.41 1.26 8.73
C VAL A 33 0.64 2.75 8.43
N PRO A 34 0.44 3.62 9.43
CA PRO A 34 0.57 5.07 9.27
C PRO A 34 2.04 5.48 9.35
N PHE A 35 2.65 5.74 8.20
CA PHE A 35 3.99 6.31 8.15
C PHE A 35 3.96 7.75 8.65
N SER A 36 4.93 8.11 9.49
CA SER A 36 5.14 9.46 10.01
C SER A 36 6.63 9.75 10.11
N GLY A 37 7.02 11.00 9.91
CA GLY A 37 8.38 11.46 10.23
C GLY A 37 9.39 11.44 9.08
N GLY A 38 8.93 11.42 7.82
CA GLY A 38 9.83 11.59 6.69
C GLY A 38 9.28 11.11 5.35
N VAL A 39 10.17 11.08 4.36
CA VAL A 39 9.92 10.57 3.02
C VAL A 39 10.25 9.08 2.98
N MET A 40 9.26 8.24 2.68
CA MET A 40 9.46 6.79 2.56
C MET A 40 9.98 6.40 1.17
N GLY A 41 10.82 5.36 1.14
CA GLY A 41 11.35 4.72 -0.05
C GLY A 41 11.05 3.21 -0.09
N ASP A 42 11.63 2.52 -1.07
CA ASP A 42 11.40 1.08 -1.29
C ASP A 42 11.75 0.23 -0.07
N ALA A 43 12.83 0.59 0.64
CA ALA A 43 13.25 -0.13 1.84
C ALA A 43 12.18 -0.10 2.94
N ASP A 44 11.49 1.04 3.10
CA ASP A 44 10.44 1.21 4.11
C ASP A 44 9.19 0.41 3.75
N TYR A 45 8.80 0.41 2.47
CA TYR A 45 7.69 -0.39 1.98
C TYR A 45 7.99 -1.89 2.04
N LEU A 46 9.22 -2.30 1.73
CA LEU A 46 9.66 -3.69 1.87
C LEU A 46 9.69 -4.13 3.33
N ALA A 47 10.13 -3.26 4.25
CA ALA A 47 10.10 -3.54 5.68
C ALA A 47 8.66 -3.67 6.20
N ALA A 48 7.78 -2.74 5.85
CA ALA A 48 6.35 -2.82 6.20
C ALA A 48 5.69 -4.07 5.60
N TRP A 49 6.06 -4.45 4.37
CA TRP A 49 5.60 -5.69 3.77
C TRP A 49 5.99 -6.90 4.62
N ARG A 50 7.28 -7.06 4.93
CA ARG A 50 7.83 -8.23 5.64
C ARG A 50 7.34 -8.33 7.08
N VAL A 51 7.22 -7.19 7.77
CA VAL A 51 6.94 -7.17 9.21
C VAL A 51 5.45 -7.11 9.51
N ILE A 52 4.64 -6.58 8.59
CA ILE A 52 3.21 -6.34 8.85
C ILE A 52 2.33 -7.03 7.81
N VAL A 53 2.49 -6.69 6.52
CA VAL A 53 1.55 -7.14 5.48
C VAL A 53 1.56 -8.65 5.33
N GLN A 54 2.75 -9.24 5.15
CA GLN A 54 2.91 -10.67 4.96
C GLN A 54 2.39 -11.48 6.17
N PRO A 55 2.79 -11.18 7.43
CA PRO A 55 2.25 -11.89 8.59
C PRO A 55 0.73 -11.77 8.72
N VAL A 56 0.15 -10.61 8.41
CA VAL A 56 -1.31 -10.43 8.43
C VAL A 56 -2.00 -11.28 7.36
N LEU A 57 -1.46 -11.34 6.14
CA LEU A 57 -2.00 -12.20 5.07
C LEU A 57 -1.88 -13.69 5.42
N GLU A 58 -0.76 -14.10 6.00
CA GLU A 58 -0.53 -15.48 6.46
C GLU A 58 -1.50 -15.87 7.58
N GLN A 59 -1.80 -14.97 8.50
CA GLN A 59 -2.77 -15.25 9.58
C GLN A 59 -4.22 -15.20 9.08
N PHE A 60 -4.55 -14.24 8.21
CA PHE A 60 -5.91 -14.02 7.74
C PHE A 60 -6.36 -15.05 6.69
N GLN A 61 -5.43 -15.62 5.91
CA GLN A 61 -5.71 -16.60 4.85
C GLN A 61 -6.83 -16.15 3.90
N PRO A 62 -6.66 -15.03 3.17
CA PRO A 62 -7.69 -14.51 2.30
C PRO A 62 -8.04 -15.49 1.16
N THR A 63 -9.31 -15.56 0.79
CA THR A 63 -9.78 -16.33 -0.37
C THR A 63 -9.86 -15.48 -1.65
N PHE A 64 -9.80 -14.16 -1.52
CA PHE A 64 -9.77 -13.17 -2.60
C PHE A 64 -9.07 -11.90 -2.10
N ILE A 65 -8.35 -11.19 -2.97
CA ILE A 65 -7.66 -9.95 -2.63
C ILE A 65 -8.11 -8.84 -3.58
N LEU A 66 -8.59 -7.74 -3.01
CA LEU A 66 -8.82 -6.49 -3.72
C LEU A 66 -7.78 -5.47 -3.28
N VAL A 67 -7.11 -4.84 -4.24
CA VAL A 67 -6.11 -3.80 -4.01
C VAL A 67 -6.65 -2.48 -4.54
N SER A 68 -6.87 -1.53 -3.63
CA SER A 68 -6.99 -0.10 -3.97
C SER A 68 -5.59 0.40 -4.35
N ALA A 69 -5.28 0.34 -5.65
CA ALA A 69 -3.95 0.57 -6.21
C ALA A 69 -3.73 2.05 -6.55
N GLY A 70 -3.41 2.84 -5.53
CA GLY A 70 -2.93 4.21 -5.69
C GLY A 70 -1.41 4.25 -5.95
N PHE A 71 -0.98 5.07 -6.90
CA PHE A 71 0.42 5.25 -7.29
C PHE A 71 1.01 6.60 -6.89
N ASP A 72 0.33 7.36 -6.03
CA ASP A 72 0.78 8.67 -5.51
C ASP A 72 1.97 8.60 -4.54
N ALA A 73 2.28 7.41 -4.00
CA ALA A 73 3.53 7.14 -3.30
C ALA A 73 4.74 6.98 -4.24
N CYS A 74 4.51 6.79 -5.54
CA CYS A 74 5.58 6.64 -6.54
C CYS A 74 6.40 7.94 -6.69
N ARG A 75 7.69 7.80 -6.98
CA ARG A 75 8.60 8.92 -7.28
C ARG A 75 8.02 9.80 -8.39
N GLY A 76 7.88 11.10 -8.15
CA GLY A 76 7.38 12.06 -9.14
C GLY A 76 6.30 12.98 -8.57
N HIS A 77 5.62 12.53 -7.51
CA HIS A 77 4.61 13.31 -6.84
C HIS A 77 5.21 14.36 -5.87
N PRO A 78 4.68 15.60 -5.86
CA PRO A 78 5.10 16.62 -4.91
C PRO A 78 4.71 16.26 -3.47
N SER A 79 5.36 16.89 -2.49
CA SER A 79 5.17 16.61 -1.06
C SER A 79 3.76 16.88 -0.53
N THR A 80 2.95 17.66 -1.24
CA THR A 80 1.56 17.95 -0.89
C THR A 80 0.58 16.86 -1.34
N LEU A 81 0.95 16.01 -2.31
CA LEU A 81 0.10 14.95 -2.85
C LEU A 81 0.52 13.54 -2.39
N GLY A 82 1.83 13.32 -2.23
CA GLY A 82 2.36 12.07 -1.69
C GLY A 82 3.73 12.30 -1.09
N GLY A 83 4.69 12.68 -1.94
CA GLY A 83 6.04 13.08 -1.54
C GLY A 83 7.01 11.93 -1.29
N TYR A 84 6.55 10.70 -1.40
CA TYR A 84 7.37 9.50 -1.24
C TYR A 84 8.22 9.21 -2.50
N LYS A 85 9.15 8.28 -2.32
CA LYS A 85 10.15 7.90 -3.33
C LYS A 85 10.11 6.40 -3.62
N ILE A 86 8.90 5.84 -3.65
CA ILE A 86 8.68 4.44 -4.04
C ILE A 86 8.92 4.29 -5.54
N SER A 87 9.68 3.28 -5.96
CA SER A 87 9.89 2.95 -7.36
C SER A 87 8.70 2.20 -7.94
N ALA A 88 8.52 2.27 -9.25
CA ALA A 88 7.48 1.51 -9.96
C ALA A 88 7.67 -0.01 -9.74
N GLU A 89 8.92 -0.47 -9.72
CA GLU A 89 9.30 -1.87 -9.51
C GLU A 89 8.85 -2.38 -8.14
N MET A 90 8.82 -1.53 -7.11
CA MET A 90 8.34 -1.92 -5.79
C MET A 90 6.84 -2.25 -5.80
N PHE A 91 6.02 -1.57 -6.60
CA PHE A 91 4.60 -1.91 -6.80
C PHE A 91 4.44 -3.25 -7.52
N GLY A 92 5.26 -3.50 -8.56
CA GLY A 92 5.34 -4.81 -9.21
C GLY A 92 5.76 -5.93 -8.24
N PHE A 93 6.76 -5.68 -7.40
CA PHE A 93 7.17 -6.63 -6.37
C PHE A 93 6.02 -6.97 -5.41
N MET A 94 5.34 -5.97 -4.83
CA MET A 94 4.22 -6.22 -3.91
C MET A 94 3.08 -6.97 -4.60
N THR A 95 2.77 -6.62 -5.86
CA THR A 95 1.75 -7.31 -6.65
C THR A 95 2.09 -8.78 -6.85
N ARG A 96 3.33 -9.10 -7.25
CA ARG A 96 3.81 -10.49 -7.38
C ARG A 96 3.68 -11.24 -6.06
N GLN A 97 4.02 -10.61 -4.94
CA GLN A 97 3.93 -11.24 -3.63
C GLN A 97 2.47 -11.52 -3.24
N LEU A 98 1.52 -10.64 -3.58
CA LEU A 98 0.09 -10.87 -3.35
C LEU A 98 -0.44 -12.09 -4.12
N MET A 99 0.10 -12.38 -5.31
CA MET A 99 -0.32 -13.53 -6.13
C MET A 99 -0.05 -14.89 -5.47
N ALA A 100 0.85 -14.96 -4.48
CA ALA A 100 1.09 -16.18 -3.71
C ALA A 100 -0.07 -16.52 -2.73
N TYR A 101 -0.99 -15.57 -2.50
CA TYR A 101 -2.13 -15.72 -1.61
C TYR A 101 -3.43 -15.85 -2.41
N ALA A 102 -4.51 -16.27 -1.75
CA ALA A 102 -5.84 -16.40 -2.36
C ALA A 102 -5.87 -17.23 -3.67
N GLY A 103 -4.89 -18.12 -3.89
CA GLY A 103 -4.73 -18.86 -5.15
C GLY A 103 -4.61 -17.94 -6.37
N GLY A 104 -3.97 -16.78 -6.23
CA GLY A 104 -3.79 -15.80 -7.30
C GLY A 104 -5.04 -14.98 -7.64
N ARG A 105 -6.13 -15.08 -6.86
CA ARG A 105 -7.34 -14.28 -7.07
C ARG A 105 -7.15 -12.87 -6.53
N VAL A 106 -6.45 -12.06 -7.30
CA VAL A 106 -6.10 -10.67 -6.99
C VAL A 106 -6.67 -9.74 -8.06
N VAL A 107 -7.34 -8.68 -7.65
CA VAL A 107 -7.77 -7.58 -8.54
C VAL A 107 -7.18 -6.28 -8.04
N LEU A 108 -6.54 -5.53 -8.94
CA LEU A 108 -6.06 -4.18 -8.69
C LEU A 108 -7.04 -3.20 -9.35
N ALA A 109 -7.54 -2.25 -8.56
CA ALA A 109 -8.36 -1.15 -9.05
C ALA A 109 -7.58 0.15 -8.85
N LEU A 110 -7.37 0.92 -9.93
CA LEU A 110 -6.64 2.19 -9.89
C LEU A 110 -7.36 3.19 -8.97
N GLU A 111 -6.59 3.87 -8.12
CA GLU A 111 -7.07 4.93 -7.22
C GLU A 111 -6.34 6.25 -7.52
N GLY A 112 -5.54 6.76 -6.58
CA GLY A 112 -4.70 7.96 -6.74
C GLY A 112 -3.44 7.72 -7.60
N GLY A 113 -2.69 8.80 -7.81
CA GLY A 113 -1.58 8.85 -8.75
C GLY A 113 -1.87 9.86 -9.84
N TYR A 114 -0.95 10.81 -10.02
CA TYR A 114 -1.21 12.06 -10.74
C TYR A 114 -0.08 12.43 -11.71
N ASP A 115 1.13 11.94 -11.48
CA ASP A 115 2.22 12.05 -12.47
C ASP A 115 2.09 10.95 -13.53
N LEU A 116 1.91 11.34 -14.79
CA LEU A 116 1.59 10.41 -15.88
C LEU A 116 2.67 9.34 -16.12
N ALA A 117 3.95 9.71 -16.01
CA ALA A 117 5.03 8.76 -16.18
C ALA A 117 5.03 7.76 -15.02
N SER A 118 4.93 8.27 -13.79
CA SER A 118 4.92 7.46 -12.57
C SER A 118 3.78 6.45 -12.54
N ILE A 119 2.56 6.87 -12.89
CA ILE A 119 1.39 5.96 -12.91
C ILE A 119 1.50 4.93 -14.04
N SER A 120 2.05 5.33 -15.19
CA SER A 120 2.19 4.42 -16.35
C SER A 120 3.22 3.35 -16.05
N ASP A 121 4.37 3.73 -15.52
CA ASP A 121 5.44 2.81 -15.14
C ASP A 121 4.97 1.86 -14.04
N ALA A 122 4.32 2.38 -12.98
CA ALA A 122 3.84 1.55 -11.89
C ALA A 122 2.74 0.58 -12.33
N ALA A 123 1.79 1.03 -13.16
CA ALA A 123 0.75 0.16 -13.72
C ALA A 123 1.37 -0.93 -14.62
N GLU A 124 2.34 -0.58 -15.47
CA GLU A 124 3.07 -1.54 -16.30
C GLU A 124 3.76 -2.60 -15.43
N GLN A 125 4.47 -2.20 -14.36
CA GLN A 125 5.13 -3.13 -13.46
C GLN A 125 4.15 -4.08 -12.75
N CYS A 126 2.99 -3.59 -12.34
CA CYS A 126 1.95 -4.43 -11.73
C CYS A 126 1.36 -5.44 -12.73
N VAL A 127 1.08 -5.03 -13.96
CA VAL A 127 0.50 -5.91 -14.99
C VAL A 127 1.51 -6.94 -15.48
N LYS A 128 2.81 -6.60 -15.58
CA LYS A 128 3.89 -7.51 -16.00
C LYS A 128 4.06 -8.74 -15.10
N VAL A 129 3.62 -8.67 -13.85
CA VAL A 129 3.82 -9.73 -12.86
C VAL A 129 2.54 -10.50 -12.50
N ALA A 130 1.40 -10.08 -13.06
CA ALA A 130 0.11 -10.70 -12.87
C ALA A 130 -0.02 -11.98 -13.71
#